data_AF-A0A2G9MM23-F1
#
_entry.id   AF-A0A2G9MM23-F1
#
_cell.length_a   1.000
_cell.length_b   1.000
_cell.length_c   1.000
_cell.angle_alpha   90.00
_cell.angle_beta   90.00
_cell.angle_gamma   90.00
#
_symmetry.space_group_name_H-M   'P 1'
#
loop_
_entity.id
_entity.type
_entity.pdbx_description
1 polymer ?
#
loop_
_entity_poly.entity_id
_entity_poly.type
_entity_poly.pdbx_seq_one_letter_code
_entity_poly.pdbx_strand_id
1 'polypeptide(L)' 'SLYGGVATSGTWQEVIGVYKDNKMYLFVDGELVDSVGTTGAITTSTKGLLFGHSDPTLVCSNTYDYEGYIDTIQIWGN' A
#
# COMPACT_ATOMS: atom_id res chain seq x y z
N SER A 1 -18.29 -14.08 -8.22
CA SER A 1 -18.49 -12.67 -7.86
C SER A 1 -17.38 -12.27 -6.91
N LEU A 2 -16.22 -11.78 -7.39
CA LEU A 2 -15.10 -11.40 -6.51
C LEU A 2 -14.14 -10.41 -7.21
N TYR A 3 -14.63 -9.20 -7.48
CA TYR A 3 -13.75 -8.03 -7.58
C TYR A 3 -14.30 -7.05 -6.54
N GLY A 4 -13.72 -7.06 -5.34
CA GLY A 4 -13.96 -6.01 -4.36
C GLY A 4 -13.40 -4.73 -4.93
N GLY A 5 -14.23 -3.96 -5.63
CA GLY A 5 -13.82 -2.72 -6.28
C GLY A 5 -14.06 -1.53 -5.36
N VAL A 6 -13.07 -0.63 -5.29
CA VAL A 6 -13.26 0.80 -4.96
C VAL A 6 -12.20 1.67 -5.66
N ALA A 7 -10.98 1.16 -5.90
CA ALA A 7 -9.96 1.95 -6.59
C ALA A 7 -10.28 2.12 -8.09
N THR A 8 -10.27 3.37 -8.58
CA THR A 8 -10.57 3.73 -9.97
C THR A 8 -9.37 4.36 -10.65
N SER A 9 -9.09 3.94 -11.89
CA SER A 9 -8.00 4.50 -12.67
C SER A 9 -8.32 5.92 -13.16
N GLY A 10 -7.29 6.76 -13.27
CA GLY A 10 -7.41 8.11 -13.83
C GLY A 10 -7.98 9.18 -12.88
N THR A 11 -8.25 8.84 -11.62
CA THR A 11 -8.70 9.77 -10.58
C THR A 11 -7.75 9.75 -9.40
N TRP A 12 -7.57 10.89 -8.73
CA TRP A 12 -6.89 10.92 -7.44
C TRP A 12 -7.71 10.19 -6.39
N GLN A 13 -7.06 9.33 -5.61
CA GLN A 13 -7.65 8.64 -4.48
C GLN A 13 -6.70 8.69 -3.29
N GLU A 14 -7.25 8.87 -2.10
CA GLU A 14 -6.50 8.71 -0.86
C GLU A 14 -6.50 7.25 -0.44
N VAL A 15 -5.32 6.68 -0.15
CA VAL A 15 -5.19 5.29 0.31
C VAL A 15 -4.44 5.27 1.63
N ILE A 16 -5.05 4.68 2.66
CA ILE A 16 -4.46 4.58 4.00
C ILE A 16 -4.42 3.11 4.42
N GLY A 17 -3.21 2.65 4.79
CA GLY A 17 -2.99 1.35 5.42
C GLY A 17 -2.69 1.51 6.91
N VAL A 18 -3.39 0.78 7.78
CA VAL A 18 -3.14 0.78 9.22
C VAL A 18 -2.84 -0.63 9.71
N TYR A 19 -1.71 -0.82 10.39
CA TYR A 19 -1.40 -2.03 11.13
C TYR A 19 -1.57 -1.76 12.64
N LYS A 20 -2.55 -2.42 13.27
CA LYS A 20 -2.81 -2.26 14.71
C LYS A 20 -3.39 -3.55 15.29
N ASP A 21 -2.92 -3.94 16.47
CA ASP A 21 -3.46 -5.08 17.25
C ASP A 21 -3.59 -6.39 16.45
N ASN A 22 -2.54 -6.76 15.69
CA ASN A 22 -2.52 -7.91 14.77
C ASN A 22 -3.63 -7.88 13.71
N LYS A 23 -4.01 -6.68 13.27
CA LYS A 23 -5.00 -6.47 12.22
C LYS A 23 -4.54 -5.38 11.25
N MET A 24 -4.76 -5.65 9.97
CA MET A 24 -4.57 -4.69 8.89
C MET A 24 -5.91 -4.11 8.48
N TYR A 25 -5.93 -2.82 8.21
CA TYR A 25 -7.09 -2.07 7.70
C TYR A 25 -6.67 -1.33 6.44
N LEU A 26 -7.56 -1.32 5.44
CA LEU A 26 -7.41 -0.56 4.21
C LEU A 26 -8.54 0.45 4.10
N PHE A 27 -8.18 1.71 3.91
CA PHE A 27 -9.12 2.78 3.63
C PHE A 27 -8.87 3.33 2.23
N VAL A 28 -9.95 3.67 1.52
CA VAL A 28 -9.93 4.41 0.26
C VAL A 28 -10.86 5.59 0.40
N ASP A 29 -10.36 6.79 0.10
CA ASP A 29 -11.10 8.06 0.22
C ASP A 29 -11.73 8.25 1.61
N GLY A 30 -11.01 7.82 2.66
CA GLY A 30 -11.41 7.91 4.06
C GLY A 30 -12.36 6.81 4.55
N GLU A 31 -12.89 5.95 3.67
CA GLU A 31 -13.81 4.86 4.03
C GLU A 31 -13.06 3.55 4.25
N LEU A 32 -13.42 2.79 5.30
CA LEU A 32 -12.87 1.45 5.53
C LEU A 32 -13.44 0.49 4.48
N VAL A 33 -12.57 0.05 3.55
CA VAL A 33 -12.99 -0.85 2.46
C VAL A 33 -12.73 -2.31 2.76
N ASP A 34 -11.72 -2.63 3.57
CA ASP A 34 -11.44 -4.00 4.00
C ASP A 34 -10.58 -4.06 5.28
N SER A 35 -10.61 -5.21 5.96
CA SER A 35 -9.71 -5.52 7.06
C SER A 35 -9.46 -7.01 7.23
N VAL A 36 -8.23 -7.37 7.59
CA VAL A 36 -7.83 -8.77 7.77
C VAL A 36 -6.95 -8.95 9.00
N GLY A 37 -7.18 -10.05 9.73
CA GLY A 37 -6.29 -10.44 10.82
C GLY A 37 -4.93 -10.86 10.26
N THR A 38 -3.86 -10.47 10.94
CA THR A 38 -2.49 -10.84 10.58
C THR A 38 -1.88 -11.74 11.65
N THR A 39 -0.95 -12.59 11.23
CA THR A 39 -0.17 -13.44 12.13
C THR A 39 1.30 -13.10 11.96
N GLY A 40 2.03 -13.02 13.08
CA GLY A 40 3.43 -12.59 13.09
C GLY A 40 3.59 -11.08 13.25
N ALA A 41 4.81 -10.65 13.59
CA ALA A 41 5.16 -9.25 13.78
C ALA A 41 5.66 -8.62 12.46
N ILE A 42 5.52 -7.30 12.32
CA ILE A 42 6.23 -6.55 11.29
C ILE A 42 7.74 -6.71 11.53
N THR A 43 8.45 -7.26 10.56
CA THR A 43 9.90 -7.40 10.59
C THR A 43 10.58 -6.17 10.01
N THR A 44 11.75 -5.82 10.51
CA THR A 44 12.56 -4.74 9.95
C THR A 44 13.31 -5.19 8.69
N SER A 45 13.61 -4.25 7.81
CA SER A 45 14.39 -4.46 6.59
C SER A 45 15.47 -3.39 6.48
N THR A 46 16.62 -3.76 5.92
CA THR A 46 17.72 -2.83 5.58
C THR A 46 17.61 -2.31 4.15
N LYS A 47 16.64 -2.81 3.37
CA LYS A 47 16.37 -2.32 2.02
C LYS A 47 15.80 -0.90 2.07
N GLY A 48 16.06 -0.11 1.02
CA GLY A 48 15.44 1.21 0.87
C GLY A 48 13.93 1.11 0.78
N LEU A 49 13.23 2.11 1.33
CA LEU A 49 11.79 2.27 1.14
C LEU A 49 11.53 2.81 -0.26
N LEU A 50 10.64 2.16 -0.99
CA LEU A 50 10.32 2.48 -2.38
C LEU A 50 8.85 2.85 -2.53
N PHE A 51 8.57 3.75 -3.46
CA PHE A 51 7.24 4.08 -3.93
C PHE A 51 7.17 3.87 -5.43
N GLY A 52 6.11 3.21 -5.89
CA GLY A 52 5.92 2.88 -7.30
C GLY A 52 6.93 1.89 -7.89
N HIS A 53 7.67 1.16 -7.05
CA HIS A 53 8.64 0.15 -7.46
C HIS A 53 8.63 -1.04 -6.50
N SER A 54 8.83 -2.25 -7.00
CA SER A 54 8.66 -3.49 -6.22
C SER A 54 9.95 -4.07 -5.65
N ASP A 55 11.12 -3.79 -6.24
CA ASP A 55 12.39 -4.34 -5.76
C ASP A 55 13.56 -3.37 -5.98
N PRO A 56 14.24 -2.90 -4.91
CA PRO A 56 15.34 -1.92 -5.04
C PRO A 56 16.58 -2.47 -5.73
N THR A 57 16.63 -3.76 -6.02
CA THR A 57 17.77 -4.43 -6.65
C THR A 57 17.56 -4.72 -8.14
N LEU A 58 16.35 -4.58 -8.65
CA LEU A 58 16.06 -4.83 -10.06
C LEU A 58 16.34 -3.57 -10.89
N VAL A 59 17.39 -3.63 -11.71
CA VAL A 59 17.67 -2.58 -12.69
C VAL A 59 16.78 -2.85 -13.91
N CYS A 60 15.78 -2.00 -14.14
CA CYS A 60 14.97 -1.97 -15.37
C CYS A 60 14.04 -3.18 -15.61
N SER A 61 13.13 -3.47 -14.68
CA SER A 61 11.95 -4.31 -14.96
C SER A 61 10.70 -3.46 -14.71
N ASN A 62 10.13 -2.87 -15.76
CA ASN A 62 8.89 -2.08 -15.69
C ASN A 62 7.65 -2.92 -15.34
N THR A 63 7.76 -4.25 -15.34
CA THR A 63 6.65 -5.19 -15.12
C THR A 63 5.92 -4.97 -13.80
N TYR A 64 6.58 -4.40 -12.80
CA TYR A 64 6.03 -4.17 -11.46
C TYR A 64 6.14 -2.72 -11.00
N ASP A 65 6.39 -1.81 -11.94
CA ASP A 65 6.46 -0.39 -11.65
C ASP A 65 5.05 0.19 -11.70
N TYR A 66 4.77 1.12 -10.80
CA TYR A 66 3.51 1.81 -10.80
C TYR A 66 3.50 2.90 -11.86
N GLU A 67 2.63 2.75 -12.85
CA GLU A 67 2.40 3.75 -13.90
C GLU A 67 1.26 4.69 -13.47
N GLY A 68 1.61 5.79 -12.79
CA GLY A 68 0.66 6.78 -12.33
C GLY A 68 1.31 7.90 -11.54
N TYR A 69 0.50 8.73 -10.90
CA TYR A 69 0.96 9.79 -10.01
C TYR A 69 0.83 9.33 -8.55
N ILE A 70 1.83 9.68 -7.74
CA ILE A 70 1.82 9.53 -6.29
C ILE A 70 2.13 10.91 -5.74
N ASP A 71 1.35 11.38 -4.78
CA ASP A 71 1.57 12.64 -4.08
C ASP A 71 1.21 12.49 -2.59
N THR A 72 1.77 13.36 -1.74
CA THR A 72 1.49 13.47 -0.31
C THR A 72 1.70 12.16 0.46
N ILE A 73 2.93 11.64 0.41
CA ILE A 73 3.32 10.46 1.19
C ILE A 73 3.55 10.84 2.65
N GLN A 74 2.92 10.11 3.56
CA GLN A 74 3.13 10.22 5.01
C GLN A 74 3.22 8.84 5.64
N ILE A 75 4.07 8.71 6.66
CA ILE A 75 4.23 7.48 7.44
C ILE A 75 4.22 7.88 8.91
N TRP A 76 3.36 7.21 9.67
CA TRP A 76 3.21 7.45 11.10
C TRP A 76 3.73 6.23 11.87
N GLY A 77 4.57 6.49 12.86
CA GLY A 77 4.97 5.52 13.87
C GLY A 77 4.22 5.75 15.18
N ASN A 78 4.35 4.81 16.10
CA ASN A 78 4.04 5.02 17.51
C ASN A 78 5.21 5.70 18.23
#